data_AF-A0A524DI00-F1
#
_entry.id   AF-A0A524DI00-F1
#
_cell.length_a   1.000
_cell.length_b   1.000
_cell.length_c   1.000
_cell.angle_alpha   90.00
_cell.angle_beta   90.00
_cell.angle_gamma   90.00
#
_symmetry.space_group_name_H-M   'P 1'
#
loop_
_entity.id
_entity.type
_entity.pdbx_description
1 polymer ?
#
loop_
_entity_poly.entity_id
_entity_poly.type
_entity_poly.pdbx_seq_one_letter_code
_entity_poly.pdbx_strand_id
1 'polypeptide(L)' 'MTEKINPTIKPVYNHRYRIGDIRHCTADLSKIKSKLGYNPTIKFKEGINELIEWIKPRVDIIQDTFQKANEELKAKGLLK' A
#
# COMPACT_ATOMS: atom_id res chain seq x y z
N MET A 1 8.67 9.81 -2.96
CA MET A 1 8.53 8.71 -1.96
C MET A 1 9.41 7.54 -2.32
N THR A 2 9.34 7.03 -3.56
CA THR A 2 10.22 5.98 -4.10
C THR A 2 11.71 6.30 -3.91
N GLU A 3 12.10 7.56 -4.11
CA GLU A 3 13.45 8.08 -3.83
C GLU A 3 13.99 7.78 -2.42
N LYS A 4 13.11 7.64 -1.42
CA LYS A 4 13.48 7.35 -0.02
C LYS A 4 13.71 5.86 0.26
N ILE A 5 13.22 4.99 -0.61
CA ILE A 5 13.25 3.52 -0.43
C ILE A 5 14.25 2.92 -1.41
N ASN A 6 14.09 3.21 -2.70
CA ASN A 6 15.00 2.82 -3.75
C ASN A 6 14.92 3.85 -4.90
N PRO A 7 15.87 4.79 -5.00
CA PRO A 7 15.79 5.86 -6.00
C PRO A 7 16.00 5.38 -7.44
N THR A 8 16.51 4.16 -7.66
CA THR A 8 16.76 3.64 -9.01
C THR A 8 15.60 2.82 -9.57
N ILE A 9 14.62 2.44 -8.73
CA ILE A 9 13.46 1.65 -9.18
C ILE A 9 12.54 2.52 -10.05
N LYS A 10 12.18 1.99 -11.22
CA LYS A 10 11.21 2.61 -12.11
C LYS A 10 9.90 1.83 -12.10
N PRO A 11 8.75 2.49 -11.91
CA PRO A 11 7.46 1.81 -11.97
C PRO A 11 7.21 1.24 -13.37
N VAL A 12 6.64 0.03 -13.42
CA VAL A 12 6.20 -0.61 -14.67
C VAL A 12 4.69 -0.47 -14.78
N TYR A 13 4.24 0.23 -15.83
CA TYR A 13 2.81 0.42 -16.12
C TYR A 13 2.36 -0.63 -17.14
N ASN A 14 1.87 -1.77 -16.65
CA ASN A 14 1.46 -2.89 -17.50
C ASN A 14 -0.03 -2.85 -17.92
N HIS A 15 -0.77 -1.81 -17.52
CA HIS A 15 -2.22 -1.64 -17.73
C HIS A 15 -3.09 -2.80 -17.22
N ARG A 16 -2.56 -3.62 -16.30
CA ARG A 16 -3.29 -4.73 -15.69
C ARG A 16 -3.85 -4.33 -14.33
N TYR A 17 -4.94 -4.97 -13.93
CA TYR A 17 -5.55 -4.79 -12.62
C TYR A 17 -6.10 -6.11 -12.08
N ARG A 18 -6.28 -6.18 -10.76
CA ARG A 18 -6.92 -7.34 -10.14
C ARG A 18 -8.43 -7.18 -10.21
N ILE A 19 -9.12 -8.26 -10.53
CA ILE A 19 -10.59 -8.30 -10.51
C ILE A 19 -11.05 -8.04 -9.08
N GLY A 20 -11.91 -7.03 -8.90
CA GLY A 20 -12.44 -6.62 -7.60
C GLY A 20 -11.70 -5.48 -6.91
N ASP A 21 -10.54 -5.03 -7.42
CA ASP A 21 -9.87 -3.85 -6.87
C ASP A 21 -10.74 -2.59 -7.07
N ILE A 22 -11.03 -1.89 -5.96
CA ILE A 22 -11.78 -0.63 -5.97
C ILE A 22 -10.82 0.52 -6.27
N ARG A 23 -11.13 1.33 -7.28
CA ARG A 23 -10.28 2.47 -7.71
C ARG A 23 -10.28 3.63 -6.72
N HIS A 24 -11.42 3.93 -6.12
CA HIS A 24 -11.59 5.05 -5.19
C HIS A 24 -12.28 4.57 -3.93
N CYS A 25 -11.52 4.48 -2.82
CA CYS A 25 -12.01 4.08 -1.52
C CYS A 25 -11.66 5.18 -0.51
N THR A 26 -12.60 6.10 -0.29
CA THR A 26 -12.45 7.23 0.64
C THR A 26 -13.50 7.14 1.74
N ALA A 27 -13.12 7.40 2.98
CA ALA A 27 -14.03 7.34 4.13
C ALA A 27 -14.55 8.72 4.53
N ASP A 28 -15.86 8.83 4.75
CA ASP A 28 -16.45 9.94 5.51
C ASP A 28 -16.23 9.71 7.01
N LEU A 29 -15.59 10.67 7.66
CA LEU A 29 -15.23 10.60 9.08
C LEU A 29 -16.27 11.23 10.00
N SER A 30 -17.37 11.77 9.48
CA SER A 30 -18.37 12.51 10.27
C SER A 30 -18.95 11.67 11.42
N LYS A 31 -19.29 10.40 11.15
CA LYS A 31 -19.88 9.50 12.15
C LYS A 31 -18.90 9.14 13.26
N ILE A 32 -17.65 8.79 12.92
CA ILE A 32 -16.65 8.38 13.91
C ILE A 32 -16.18 9.58 14.77
N LYS A 33 -16.10 10.77 14.17
CA LYS A 33 -15.86 12.03 14.89
C LYS A 33 -16.94 12.30 15.93
N SER A 34 -18.21 12.23 15.53
CA SER A 34 -19.33 12.50 16.43
C SER A 34 -19.47 11.47 17.55
N LYS A 35 -19.25 10.18 17.26
CA LYS A 35 -19.52 9.10 18.22
C LYS A 35 -18.35 8.77 19.14
N LEU A 36 -17.12 8.87 18.63
CA LEU A 36 -15.92 8.44 19.36
C LEU A 36 -14.91 9.58 19.56
N GLY A 37 -15.18 10.79 19.05
CA GLY A 37 -14.23 11.90 19.10
C GLY A 37 -12.96 11.67 18.26
N TYR A 38 -12.95 10.64 17.42
CA TYR A 38 -11.75 10.29 16.65
C TYR A 38 -11.46 11.36 15.59
N ASN A 39 -10.26 11.91 15.62
CA ASN A 39 -9.74 12.78 14.58
C ASN A 39 -8.31 12.34 14.21
N PRO A 40 -8.01 12.03 12.93
CA PRO A 40 -6.66 11.70 12.50
C PRO A 40 -5.70 12.84 12.85
N THR A 41 -4.62 12.52 13.57
CA THR A 41 -3.60 13.48 13.98
C THR A 41 -2.34 13.42 13.12
N ILE A 42 -2.08 12.27 12.48
CA ILE A 42 -0.92 12.04 11.62
C ILE A 42 -1.30 12.29 10.16
N LYS A 43 -0.56 13.16 9.47
CA LYS A 43 -0.75 13.37 8.03
C LYS A 43 -0.18 12.19 7.25
N PHE A 44 -0.74 11.94 6.07
CA PHE A 44 -0.29 10.85 5.20
C PHE A 44 1.23 10.84 4.96
N LYS A 45 1.82 12.00 4.65
CA LYS A 45 3.26 12.12 4.41
C LYS A 45 4.11 11.78 5.63
N GLU A 46 3.62 12.10 6.84
CA GLU A 46 4.31 11.83 8.10
C GLU A 46 4.26 10.33 8.39
N GLY A 47 3.08 9.72 8.34
CA GLY A 47 2.91 8.28 8.56
C GLY A 47 3.69 7.41 7.57
N ILE A 48 3.78 7.81 6.30
CA ILE A 48 4.62 7.09 5.32
C ILE A 48 6.11 7.20 5.68
N ASN A 49 6.59 8.34 6.18
CA ASN A 49 7.99 8.45 6.59
C ASN A 49 8.28 7.57 7.79
N GLU A 50 7.40 7.55 8.79
CA GLU A 50 7.52 6.69 9.97
C GLU A 50 7.58 5.21 9.56
N LEU A 51 6.71 4.78 8.65
CA LEU A 51 6.71 3.42 8.11
C LEU A 51 8.04 3.07 7.41
N ILE A 52 8.58 3.99 6.61
CA ILE A 52 9.86 3.79 5.90
C ILE A 52 11.01 3.64 6.90
N GLU A 53 11.06 4.47 7.93
CA GLU A 53 12.12 4.35 8.96
C GLU A 53 11.97 3.06 9.78
N TRP A 54 10.74 2.61 10.02
CA TRP A 54 10.48 1.35 10.69
C TRP A 54 10.91 0.12 9.87
N ILE A 55 10.72 0.13 8.54
CA ILE A 55 11.01 -1.03 7.68
C ILE A 55 12.48 -1.16 7.28
N LYS A 56 13.21 -0.03 7.13
CA LYS A 56 14.63 -0.01 6.72
C LYS A 56 15.54 -0.99 7.47
N PRO A 57 15.54 -1.06 8.82
CA PRO A 57 16.40 -1.99 9.55
C PRO A 57 15.92 -3.45 9.53
N ARG A 58 14.77 -3.74 8.90
CA ARG A 58 14.13 -5.06 8.89
C ARG A 58 14.14 -5.72 7.52
N VAL A 59 14.80 -5.13 6.53
CA VAL A 59 14.80 -5.62 5.15
C VAL A 59 15.31 -7.08 5.07
N ASP A 60 16.29 -7.44 5.91
CA ASP A 60 16.90 -8.79 5.89
C ASP A 60 15.99 -9.90 6.44
N ILE A 61 14.96 -9.55 7.21
CA ILE A 61 14.02 -10.53 7.81
C ILE A 61 12.67 -10.57 7.08
N ILE A 62 12.45 -9.69 6.11
CA ILE A 62 11.20 -9.62 5.35
C ILE A 62 11.33 -10.48 4.10
N GLN A 63 10.47 -11.49 3.99
CA GLN A 63 10.41 -12.32 2.80
C GLN A 63 9.55 -11.64 1.72
N ASP A 64 10.13 -11.42 0.54
CA ASP A 64 9.37 -11.01 -0.64
C ASP A 64 8.57 -12.22 -1.19
N THR A 65 7.25 -12.06 -1.22
CA THR A 65 6.31 -13.09 -1.72
C THR A 65 5.50 -12.59 -2.92
N PHE A 66 5.86 -11.45 -3.50
CA PHE A 66 5.12 -10.80 -4.58
C PHE A 66 4.95 -11.72 -5.80
N GLN A 67 6.02 -12.37 -6.25
CA GLN A 67 6.00 -13.22 -7.43
C GLN A 67 5.00 -14.38 -7.27
N LYS A 68 5.03 -15.04 -6.11
CA LYS A 68 4.12 -16.13 -5.76
C LYS A 68 2.66 -15.67 -5.79
N ALA A 69 2.36 -14.55 -5.12
CA ALA A 69 1.01 -13.99 -5.09
C ALA A 69 0.51 -13.61 -6.50
N ASN A 70 1.38 -13.06 -7.34
CA ASN A 70 1.06 -12.70 -8.72
C ASN A 70 0.75 -13.94 -9.59
N GLU A 71 1.49 -15.03 -9.43
CA GLU A 71 1.22 -16.31 -10.10
C GLU A 71 -0.10 -16.93 -9.65
N GLU A 72 -0.40 -16.93 -8.35
CA GLU A 72 -1.68 -17.40 -7.81
C GLU A 72 -2.87 -16.60 -8.37
N LEU A 73 -2.75 -15.28 -8.47
CA LEU A 73 -3.78 -14.43 -9.06
C LEU A 73 -4.00 -14.74 -10.54
N LYS A 74 -2.93 -15.00 -11.30
CA LYS A 74 -3.04 -15.42 -12.71
C LYS A 74 -3.73 -16.77 -12.83
N ALA A 75 -3.31 -17.75 -12.03
CA ALA A 75 -3.88 -19.10 -12.04
C ALA A 75 -5.39 -19.10 -11.71
N LYS A 76 -5.82 -18.17 -10.83
CA LYS A 76 -7.22 -17.97 -10.48
C LYS A 76 -8.00 -17.10 -11.47
N GLY A 77 -7.38 -16.61 -12.55
CA GLY A 77 -8.02 -15.73 -13.52
C GLY A 77 -8.40 -14.35 -12.97
N LEU A 78 -7.76 -13.91 -11.88
CA LEU A 78 -8.07 -12.66 -11.17
C LEU A 78 -7.24 -11.46 -11.63
N LEU A 79 -6.46 -11.61 -12.70
CA LEU A 79 -5.71 -10.52 -13.33
C LEU A 79 -6.24 -10.28 -14.74
N LYS A 80 -6.62 -9.03 -15.04
CA LYS A 80 -7.03 -8.55 -16.37
C LYS A 80 -6.07 -7.51 -16.89
#